data_AF-A0A1Q8QWF7-F1
#
_entry.id   AF-A0A1Q8QWF7-F1
#
_cell.length_a   1.000
_cell.length_b   1.000
_cell.length_c   1.000
_cell.angle_alpha   90.00
_cell.angle_beta   90.00
_cell.angle_gamma   90.00
#
_symmetry.space_group_name_H-M   'P 1'
#
loop_
_entity.id
_entity.type
_entity.pdbx_description
1 polymer ?
#
loop_
_entity_poly.entity_id
_entity_poly.type
_entity_poly.pdbx_seq_one_letter_code
_entity_poly.pdbx_strand_id
1 'polypeptide(L)'
;MEKRIFELTINEFKGGIFVKEAAIVSAVRSPIGRAGGALGKIPPQYYGAEVIKEVIKRINLDPTEIEDVYFGNCFNAGGNIARLSVLQAGLPMEISAVTLDRQCGSGLNAVNLAAQAVMAGMGDVFVAGGTESCSLRPYIMEHMEFFSRTGPVFRKGSQLSTDEIGNPPTRWGSQQKIWRKNIRLAV
;
A
#
# COMPACT_ATOMS: atom_id res chain seq x y z
N MET A 1 9.33 39.73 3.06
CA MET A 1 8.42 39.03 2.13
C MET A 1 7.94 37.76 2.85
N GLU A 2 7.30 37.98 4.00
CA GLU A 2 5.86 37.82 4.26
C GLU A 2 5.44 36.35 4.49
N LYS A 3 5.32 36.04 5.79
CA LYS A 3 4.72 34.84 6.36
C LYS A 3 3.26 34.71 5.89
N ARG A 4 2.93 33.71 5.06
CA ARG A 4 1.54 33.37 4.70
C ARG A 4 1.37 31.88 4.39
N ILE A 5 1.49 30.99 5.37
CA ILE A 5 0.96 29.60 5.24
C ILE A 5 0.46 29.05 6.60
N PHE A 6 -0.27 29.81 7.41
CA PHE A 6 -0.92 29.26 8.64
C PHE A 6 -2.32 29.85 8.93
N GLU A 7 -3.04 30.23 7.88
CA GLU A 7 -4.47 30.53 7.95
C GLU A 7 -5.16 29.81 6.79
N LEU A 8 -5.75 28.65 7.08
CA LEU A 8 -6.68 27.83 6.27
C LEU A 8 -6.81 26.50 7.07
N THR A 9 -7.87 26.14 7.77
CA THR A 9 -9.26 26.60 7.80
C THR A 9 -9.79 26.21 9.18
N ILE A 10 -10.20 27.19 9.98
CA ILE A 10 -10.99 26.94 11.19
C ILE A 10 -12.41 26.71 10.69
N ASN A 11 -12.79 25.47 10.39
CA ASN A 11 -14.16 25.17 9.96
C ASN A 11 -15.09 25.13 11.18
N GLU A 12 -16.11 25.99 11.13
CA GLU A 12 -17.08 26.23 12.18
C GLU A 12 -17.93 24.99 12.56
N PHE A 13 -17.95 24.78 13.88
CA PHE A 13 -18.97 24.17 14.74
C PHE A 13 -20.35 23.83 14.15
N LYS A 14 -20.61 22.53 14.02
CA LYS A 14 -21.94 21.92 14.26
C LYS A 14 -21.79 20.59 15.01
N GLY A 15 -22.07 20.58 16.31
CA GLY A 15 -22.35 19.32 17.04
C GLY A 15 -21.30 18.77 18.02
N GLY A 16 -20.29 19.55 18.43
CA GLY A 16 -19.54 19.27 19.68
C GLY A 16 -18.44 18.20 19.65
N ILE A 17 -18.00 17.72 18.47
CA ILE A 17 -16.85 16.81 18.35
C ILE A 17 -15.84 17.42 17.36
N PHE A 18 -14.60 17.64 17.81
CA PHE A 18 -13.50 18.08 16.96
C PHE A 18 -12.94 16.89 16.17
N VAL A 19 -13.08 16.92 14.85
CA VAL A 19 -12.50 15.93 13.94
C VAL A 19 -11.47 16.67 13.06
N LYS A 20 -10.24 16.16 13.01
CA LYS A 20 -9.22 16.73 12.10
C LYS A 20 -9.63 16.45 10.65
N GLU A 21 -9.36 17.38 9.74
CA GLU A 21 -9.55 17.13 8.30
C GLU A 21 -8.29 16.49 7.72
N ALA A 22 -8.45 15.37 7.01
CA ALA A 22 -7.35 14.73 6.29
C ALA A 22 -7.23 15.31 4.87
N ALA A 23 -6.00 15.66 4.48
CA ALA A 23 -5.69 16.19 3.16
C ALA A 23 -4.53 15.43 2.50
N ILE A 24 -4.50 15.50 1.17
CA ILE A 24 -3.48 14.87 0.34
C ILE A 24 -2.49 15.94 -0.09
N VAL A 25 -1.26 15.85 0.41
CA VAL A 25 -0.25 16.90 0.19
C VAL A 25 0.69 16.61 -0.98
N SER A 26 0.89 15.33 -1.32
CA SER A 26 1.79 14.90 -2.40
C SER A 26 1.41 13.50 -2.85
N ALA A 27 1.50 13.24 -4.16
CA ALA A 27 1.12 11.97 -4.76
C ALA A 27 2.09 11.58 -5.89
N VAL A 28 2.50 10.31 -5.90
CA VAL A 28 3.49 9.75 -6.83
C VAL A 28 3.19 8.29 -7.15
N ARG A 29 3.72 7.81 -8.27
CA ARG A 29 3.71 6.38 -8.61
C ARG A 29 4.88 6.02 -9.50
N SER A 30 5.27 4.75 -9.48
CA SER A 30 6.18 4.19 -10.47
C SER A 30 5.51 4.03 -11.85
N PRO A 31 6.28 3.77 -12.92
CA PRO A 31 5.75 3.24 -14.17
C PRO A 31 5.06 1.88 -13.96
N ILE A 32 4.03 1.59 -14.74
CA ILE A 32 3.34 0.29 -14.68
C ILE A 32 3.95 -0.64 -15.74
N GLY A 33 4.59 -1.72 -15.30
CA GLY A 33 5.17 -2.74 -16.17
C GLY A 33 4.20 -3.87 -16.48
N ARG A 34 4.39 -4.53 -17.64
CA ARG A 34 3.76 -5.84 -17.90
C ARG A 34 4.45 -6.93 -17.06
N ALA A 35 3.70 -7.95 -16.64
CA ALA A 35 4.27 -9.11 -15.98
C ALA A 35 5.36 -9.76 -16.87
N GLY A 36 6.53 -10.04 -16.29
CA GLY A 36 7.73 -10.50 -17.02
C GLY A 36 8.42 -9.45 -17.89
N GLY A 37 7.97 -8.19 -17.88
CA GLY A 37 8.51 -7.10 -18.70
C GLY A 37 9.69 -6.36 -18.06
N ALA A 38 9.81 -5.05 -18.34
CA ALA A 38 10.92 -4.22 -17.88
C ALA A 38 11.09 -4.18 -16.35
N LEU A 39 9.97 -4.23 -15.62
CA LEU A 39 9.93 -4.31 -14.16
C LEU A 39 9.80 -5.77 -13.68
N GLY A 40 10.07 -6.76 -14.52
CA GLY A 40 9.83 -8.17 -14.18
C GLY A 40 10.80 -8.74 -13.14
N LYS A 41 11.99 -8.14 -13.00
CA LYS A 41 13.11 -8.67 -12.21
C LYS A 41 13.46 -7.84 -10.98
N ILE A 42 12.80 -6.71 -10.77
CA ILE A 42 13.09 -5.85 -9.62
C ILE A 42 12.09 -6.19 -8.50
N PRO A 43 12.55 -6.47 -7.27
CA PRO A 43 11.65 -6.78 -6.17
C PRO A 43 10.72 -5.62 -5.79
N PRO A 44 9.47 -5.89 -5.38
CA PRO A 44 8.46 -4.86 -5.16
C PRO A 44 8.83 -3.80 -4.11
N GLN A 45 9.62 -4.15 -3.09
CA GLN A 45 10.08 -3.19 -2.09
C GLN A 45 10.96 -2.07 -2.67
N TYR A 46 11.64 -2.28 -3.80
CA TYR A 46 12.44 -1.24 -4.44
C TYR A 46 11.58 -0.17 -5.10
N TYR A 47 10.48 -0.55 -5.76
CA TYR A 47 9.55 0.44 -6.30
C TYR A 47 8.82 1.18 -5.16
N GLY A 48 8.44 0.45 -4.11
CA GLY A 48 7.84 1.05 -2.93
C GLY A 48 8.77 2.08 -2.29
N ALA A 49 10.04 1.72 -2.11
CA ALA A 49 11.06 2.62 -1.58
C ALA A 49 11.26 3.87 -2.44
N GLU A 50 11.34 3.72 -3.77
CA GLU A 50 11.55 4.86 -4.66
C GLU A 50 10.36 5.83 -4.66
N VAL A 51 9.14 5.29 -4.60
CA VAL A 51 7.91 6.08 -4.47
C VAL A 51 7.88 6.82 -3.13
N ILE A 52 8.26 6.17 -2.02
CA ILE A 52 8.35 6.82 -0.69
C ILE A 52 9.38 7.95 -0.70
N LYS A 53 10.60 7.72 -1.24
CA LYS A 53 11.63 8.77 -1.32
C LYS A 53 11.14 9.98 -2.11
N GLU A 54 10.54 9.73 -3.28
CA GLU A 54 10.09 10.80 -4.16
C GLU A 54 8.91 11.58 -3.57
N VAL A 55 7.97 10.93 -2.87
CA VAL A 55 6.84 11.64 -2.23
C VAL A 55 7.31 12.61 -1.16
N ILE A 56 8.24 12.15 -0.30
CA ILE A 56 8.84 12.94 0.80
C ILE A 56 9.66 14.09 0.21
N LYS A 57 10.49 13.80 -0.79
CA LYS A 57 11.35 14.79 -1.45
C LYS A 57 10.55 15.94 -2.08
N ARG A 58 9.40 15.66 -2.71
CA ARG A 58 8.58 16.68 -3.40
C ARG A 58 8.07 17.78 -2.47
N ILE A 59 7.83 17.46 -1.21
CA ILE A 59 7.35 18.39 -0.20
C ILE A 59 8.45 18.78 0.80
N ASN A 60 9.68 18.31 0.60
CA ASN A 60 10.80 18.53 1.51
C ASN A 60 10.44 18.21 2.97
N LEU A 61 9.74 17.08 3.17
CA LEU A 61 9.29 16.61 4.48
C LEU A 61 10.45 16.01 5.27
N ASP A 62 10.55 16.33 6.56
CA ASP A 62 11.44 15.62 7.48
C ASP A 62 10.87 14.21 7.73
N PRO A 63 11.61 13.13 7.40
CA PRO A 63 11.13 11.77 7.63
C PRO A 63 10.70 11.48 9.07
N THR A 64 11.23 12.19 10.08
CA THR A 64 10.85 11.97 11.49
C THR A 64 9.44 12.46 11.83
N GLU A 65 8.81 13.25 10.95
CA GLU A 65 7.41 13.67 11.13
C GLU A 65 6.41 12.58 10.73
N ILE A 66 6.85 11.53 10.04
CA ILE A 66 5.99 10.42 9.60
C ILE A 66 5.63 9.54 10.80
N GLU A 67 4.34 9.47 11.12
CA GLU A 67 3.81 8.65 12.21
C GLU A 67 3.82 7.16 11.82
N ASP A 68 3.26 6.82 10.67
CA ASP A 68 3.19 5.43 10.17
C ASP A 68 3.11 5.39 8.64
N VAL A 69 3.46 4.23 8.07
CA VAL A 69 3.41 3.94 6.63
C VAL A 69 2.47 2.79 6.32
N TYR A 70 1.38 3.09 5.65
CA TYR A 70 0.33 2.14 5.30
C TYR A 70 0.46 1.75 3.83
N PHE A 71 0.87 0.52 3.53
CA PHE A 71 1.08 0.06 2.16
C PHE A 71 0.27 -1.20 1.84
N GLY A 72 -0.47 -1.16 0.73
CA GLY A 72 -1.17 -2.31 0.20
C GLY A 72 -0.24 -3.26 -0.56
N ASN A 73 -0.35 -4.57 -0.30
CA ASN A 73 0.30 -5.62 -1.09
C ASN A 73 -0.43 -6.97 -0.95
N CYS A 74 -0.80 -7.57 -2.08
CA CYS A 74 -1.63 -8.78 -2.12
C CYS A 74 -0.79 -10.04 -2.32
N PHE A 75 0.35 -9.93 -3.02
CA PHE A 75 1.23 -11.07 -3.32
C PHE A 75 2.43 -11.15 -2.39
N ASN A 76 2.27 -10.74 -1.13
CA ASN A 76 3.37 -10.78 -0.17
C ASN A 76 3.87 -12.23 0.00
N ALA A 77 5.18 -12.38 0.19
CA ALA A 77 5.83 -13.66 0.44
C ALA A 77 5.92 -13.96 1.94
N GLY A 78 4.96 -13.47 2.72
CA GLY A 78 5.08 -13.33 4.17
C GLY A 78 5.85 -12.08 4.58
N GLY A 79 5.72 -11.71 5.85
CA GLY A 79 6.34 -10.52 6.43
C GLY A 79 5.59 -9.22 6.13
N ASN A 80 6.29 -8.09 6.31
CA ASN A 80 5.73 -6.76 6.19
C ASN A 80 6.48 -5.97 5.09
N ILE A 81 5.94 -5.98 3.87
CA ILE A 81 6.57 -5.31 2.73
C ILE A 81 6.53 -3.78 2.83
N ALA A 82 5.53 -3.22 3.52
CA ALA A 82 5.50 -1.81 3.86
C ALA A 82 6.76 -1.44 4.65
N ARG A 83 7.03 -2.21 5.73
CA ARG A 83 8.22 -2.01 6.56
C ARG A 83 9.52 -2.21 5.80
N LEU A 84 9.58 -3.24 4.95
CA LEU A 84 10.74 -3.46 4.10
C LEU A 84 10.96 -2.29 3.12
N SER A 85 9.89 -1.72 2.55
CA SER A 85 9.97 -0.58 1.64
C SER A 85 10.43 0.70 2.34
N VAL A 86 9.96 0.95 3.58
CA VAL A 86 10.42 2.06 4.42
C VAL A 86 11.92 1.98 4.69
N LEU A 87 12.40 0.83 5.18
CA LEU A 87 13.83 0.64 5.44
C LEU A 87 14.67 0.69 4.16
N GLN A 88 14.15 0.12 3.07
CA GLN A 88 14.79 0.20 1.75
C GLN A 88 14.82 1.64 1.21
N ALA A 89 13.89 2.50 1.64
CA ALA A 89 13.87 3.93 1.33
C ALA A 89 14.92 4.73 2.11
N GLY A 90 15.59 4.13 3.10
CA GLY A 90 16.55 4.80 3.98
C GLY A 90 15.90 5.64 5.07
N LEU A 91 14.63 5.38 5.36
CA LEU A 91 13.92 6.02 6.47
C LEU A 91 14.38 5.47 7.83
N PRO A 92 14.25 6.26 8.92
CA PRO A 92 14.59 5.84 10.28
C PRO A 92 13.98 4.49 10.71
N MET A 93 14.68 3.79 11.60
CA MET A 93 14.25 2.47 12.08
C MET A 93 13.03 2.59 13.02
N GLU A 94 12.79 3.75 13.58
CA GLU A 94 11.71 4.06 14.50
C GLU A 94 10.34 4.13 13.79
N ILE A 95 10.32 4.43 12.48
CA ILE A 95 9.07 4.58 11.71
C ILE A 95 8.37 3.23 11.56
N SER A 96 7.16 3.10 12.10
CA SER A 96 6.33 1.92 11.90
C SER A 96 5.79 1.84 10.47
N ALA A 97 5.37 0.64 10.08
CA ALA A 97 4.71 0.43 8.82
C ALA A 97 3.79 -0.79 8.93
N VAL A 98 2.67 -0.79 8.21
CA VAL A 98 1.76 -1.93 8.11
C VAL A 98 1.45 -2.27 6.66
N THR A 99 1.50 -3.57 6.37
CA THR A 99 1.07 -4.12 5.09
C THR A 99 -0.39 -4.50 5.15
N LEU A 100 -1.17 -4.04 4.18
CA LEU A 100 -2.60 -4.31 4.09
C LEU A 100 -2.90 -5.20 2.88
N ASP A 101 -3.71 -6.23 3.11
CA ASP A 101 -4.29 -7.03 2.02
C ASP A 101 -5.81 -6.92 2.04
N ARG A 102 -6.33 -6.09 1.13
CA ARG A 102 -7.72 -6.02 0.70
C ARG A 102 -7.81 -6.29 -0.80
N GLN A 103 -6.99 -7.22 -1.29
CA GLN A 103 -6.87 -7.56 -2.70
C GLN A 103 -6.69 -6.31 -3.59
N CYS A 104 -7.41 -6.22 -4.71
CA CYS A 104 -7.31 -5.08 -5.64
C CYS A 104 -7.61 -3.72 -4.99
N GLY A 105 -8.24 -3.68 -3.81
CA GLY A 105 -8.52 -2.47 -3.04
C GLY A 105 -7.44 -2.08 -2.01
N SER A 106 -6.36 -2.84 -1.87
CA SER A 106 -5.38 -2.66 -0.77
C SER A 106 -4.78 -1.26 -0.72
N GLY A 107 -4.38 -0.71 -1.88
CA GLY A 107 -3.77 0.63 -1.93
C GLY A 107 -4.74 1.74 -1.54
N LEU A 108 -5.99 1.68 -2.02
CA LEU A 108 -7.02 2.64 -1.62
C LEU A 108 -7.44 2.47 -0.15
N ASN A 109 -7.46 1.23 0.34
CA ASN A 109 -7.72 0.95 1.74
C ASN A 109 -6.64 1.56 2.64
N ALA A 110 -5.38 1.54 2.22
CA ALA A 110 -4.29 2.19 2.94
C ALA A 110 -4.50 3.70 3.09
N VAL A 111 -4.90 4.36 2.01
CA VAL A 111 -5.24 5.80 2.01
C VAL A 111 -6.40 6.10 2.95
N ASN A 112 -7.46 5.29 2.90
CA ASN A 112 -8.61 5.46 3.79
C ASN A 112 -8.23 5.28 5.26
N LEU A 113 -7.38 4.30 5.58
CA LEU A 113 -6.90 4.09 6.95
C LEU A 113 -6.01 5.24 7.43
N ALA A 114 -5.16 5.79 6.57
CA ALA A 114 -4.34 6.96 6.92
C ALA A 114 -5.22 8.20 7.18
N ALA A 115 -6.22 8.44 6.32
CA ALA A 115 -7.18 9.53 6.53
C ALA A 115 -7.96 9.35 7.84
N GLN A 116 -8.41 8.13 8.14
CA GLN A 116 -9.08 7.80 9.40
C GLN A 116 -8.16 8.03 10.61
N ALA A 117 -6.88 7.67 10.52
CA ALA A 117 -5.90 7.87 11.58
C ALA A 117 -5.70 9.36 11.88
N VAL A 118 -5.56 10.20 10.85
CA VAL A 118 -5.50 11.67 10.98
C VAL A 118 -6.78 12.20 11.62
N MET A 119 -7.95 11.84 11.08
CA MET A 119 -9.25 12.27 11.59
C MET A 119 -9.47 11.88 13.05
N ALA A 120 -8.97 10.71 13.46
CA ALA A 120 -9.02 10.20 14.83
C ALA A 120 -7.96 10.81 15.77
N GLY A 121 -7.06 11.65 15.25
CA GLY A 121 -6.00 12.28 16.04
C GLY A 121 -4.84 11.35 16.42
N MET A 122 -4.64 10.25 15.68
CA MET A 122 -3.54 9.29 15.92
C MET A 122 -2.18 9.80 15.43
N GLY A 123 -2.16 10.86 14.64
CA GLY A 123 -0.96 11.49 14.10
C GLY A 123 -1.33 12.58 13.10
N ASP A 124 -0.34 13.28 12.57
CA ASP A 124 -0.55 14.36 11.60
C ASP A 124 -0.08 13.99 10.18
N VAL A 125 0.97 13.18 10.06
CA VAL A 125 1.56 12.83 8.77
C VAL A 125 1.67 11.32 8.64
N PHE A 126 1.05 10.77 7.59
CA PHE A 126 1.10 9.35 7.25
C PHE A 126 1.49 9.21 5.79
N VAL A 127 2.25 8.16 5.46
CA VAL A 127 2.51 7.79 4.07
C VAL A 127 1.62 6.61 3.72
N ALA A 128 0.75 6.78 2.72
CA ALA A 128 -0.17 5.73 2.28
C ALA A 128 0.08 5.35 0.82
N GLY A 129 -0.23 4.11 0.46
CA GLY A 129 -0.13 3.66 -0.93
C GLY A 129 -0.07 2.15 -1.06
N GLY A 130 0.78 1.66 -1.97
CA GLY A 130 1.00 0.23 -2.13
C GLY A 130 2.09 -0.08 -3.15
N THR A 131 2.58 -1.31 -3.09
CA THR A 131 3.54 -1.85 -4.05
C THR A 131 3.15 -3.27 -4.43
N GLU A 132 3.46 -3.70 -5.65
CA GLU A 132 3.09 -5.04 -6.11
C GLU A 132 4.03 -5.54 -7.20
N SER A 133 4.28 -6.85 -7.22
CA SER A 133 4.95 -7.51 -8.34
C SER A 133 4.24 -8.81 -8.70
N CYS A 134 3.49 -8.77 -9.80
CA CYS A 134 2.92 -9.99 -10.39
C CYS A 134 4.01 -10.93 -10.93
N SER A 135 5.16 -10.38 -11.33
CA SER A 135 6.26 -11.14 -11.95
C SER A 135 7.03 -11.95 -10.93
N LEU A 136 7.21 -11.41 -9.73
CA LEU A 136 7.99 -12.02 -8.64
C LEU A 136 7.09 -12.55 -7.53
N ARG A 137 5.81 -12.81 -7.82
CA ARG A 137 4.93 -13.48 -6.86
C ARG A 137 5.56 -14.84 -6.49
N PRO A 138 5.70 -15.15 -5.19
CA PRO A 138 6.28 -16.41 -4.77
C PRO A 138 5.39 -17.59 -5.17
N TYR A 139 6.04 -18.74 -5.37
CA TYR A 139 5.34 -20.03 -5.36
C TYR A 139 5.03 -20.38 -3.90
N ILE A 140 3.75 -20.65 -3.61
CA ILE A 140 3.31 -21.04 -2.26
C ILE A 140 3.26 -22.56 -2.19
N MET A 141 3.94 -23.13 -1.21
CA MET A 141 3.91 -24.55 -0.89
C MET A 141 2.89 -24.79 0.22
N GLU A 142 2.17 -25.90 0.14
CA GLU A 142 1.25 -26.31 1.21
C GLU A 142 2.04 -26.75 2.45
N HIS A 143 1.39 -26.60 3.61
CA HIS A 143 1.96 -27.16 4.83
C HIS A 143 2.04 -28.68 4.68
N MET A 144 3.21 -29.23 5.02
CA MET A 144 3.42 -30.66 5.06
C MET A 144 3.43 -31.13 6.51
N GLU A 145 2.88 -32.32 6.73
CA GLU A 145 3.01 -33.01 8.01
C GLU A 145 4.48 -33.12 8.43
N PHE A 146 4.70 -33.01 9.73
CA PHE A 146 6.03 -33.17 10.29
C PHE A 146 6.62 -34.54 9.88
N PHE A 147 7.86 -34.53 9.40
CA PHE A 147 8.60 -35.72 8.94
C PHE A 147 8.03 -36.45 7.71
N SER A 148 7.19 -35.79 6.90
CA SER A 148 6.69 -36.40 5.66
C SER A 148 7.83 -36.81 4.71
N ARG A 149 7.67 -37.99 4.09
CA ARG A 149 8.54 -38.49 3.01
C ARG A 149 8.01 -38.11 1.62
N THR A 150 6.85 -37.48 1.54
CA THR A 150 6.28 -37.00 0.28
C THR A 150 6.94 -35.68 -0.10
N GLY A 151 7.13 -35.47 -1.41
CA GLY A 151 7.62 -34.20 -1.93
C GLY A 151 6.63 -33.06 -1.70
N PRO A 152 7.11 -31.80 -1.81
CA PRO A 152 6.30 -30.61 -1.61
C PRO A 152 5.19 -30.47 -2.65
N VAL A 153 4.00 -30.12 -2.17
CA VAL A 153 2.85 -29.79 -3.02
C VAL A 153 2.76 -28.27 -3.13
N PHE A 154 2.84 -27.75 -4.36
CA PHE A 154 2.70 -26.31 -4.61
C PHE A 154 1.25 -25.95 -4.91
N ARG A 155 0.75 -24.93 -4.21
CA ARG A 155 -0.61 -24.42 -4.39
C ARG A 155 -0.77 -23.79 -5.77
N LYS A 156 -1.82 -24.18 -6.47
CA LYS A 156 -2.20 -23.59 -7.78
C LYS A 156 -3.00 -22.31 -7.56
N GLY A 157 -2.29 -21.20 -7.34
CA GLY A 157 -2.90 -19.88 -7.19
C GLY A 157 -3.37 -19.57 -5.77
N SER A 158 -4.19 -18.52 -5.65
CA SER A 158 -4.73 -18.07 -4.37
C SER A 158 -6.15 -18.56 -4.19
N GLN A 159 -6.44 -19.19 -3.05
CA GLN A 159 -7.80 -19.50 -2.64
C GLN A 159 -8.43 -18.22 -2.07
N LEU A 160 -9.50 -17.73 -2.72
CA LEU A 160 -10.24 -16.52 -2.36
C LEU A 160 -11.62 -16.84 -1.78
N SER A 161 -12.04 -18.10 -1.87
CA SER A 161 -13.36 -18.58 -1.45
C SER A 161 -13.27 -20.03 -1.00
N THR A 162 -14.33 -20.53 -0.36
CA THR A 162 -14.45 -21.96 -0.03
C THR A 162 -14.61 -22.80 -1.29
N ASP A 163 -14.35 -24.11 -1.17
CA ASP A 163 -14.42 -25.04 -2.29
C ASP A 163 -15.84 -25.19 -2.83
N GLU A 164 -16.88 -25.06 -2.00
CA GLU A 164 -18.27 -25.17 -2.46
C GLU A 164 -18.70 -23.98 -3.32
N ILE A 165 -18.25 -22.78 -2.95
CA ILE A 165 -18.54 -21.54 -3.69
C ILE A 165 -17.66 -21.46 -4.94
N GLY A 166 -16.45 -22.00 -4.85
CA GLY A 166 -15.41 -21.85 -5.85
C GLY A 166 -14.83 -20.43 -5.86
N ASN A 167 -13.62 -20.30 -6.38
CA ASN A 167 -13.03 -18.98 -6.56
C ASN A 167 -13.85 -18.19 -7.58
N PRO A 168 -14.15 -16.91 -7.29
CA PRO A 168 -14.77 -16.06 -8.30
C PRO A 168 -13.87 -16.05 -9.53
N PRO A 169 -14.44 -16.01 -10.75
CA PRO A 169 -13.63 -15.92 -11.94
C PRO A 169 -12.72 -14.70 -11.79
N THR A 170 -11.42 -14.93 -11.65
CA THR A 170 -10.42 -13.88 -11.50
C THR A 170 -10.35 -13.13 -12.83
N ARG A 171 -11.30 -12.23 -13.01
CA ARG A 171 -11.42 -11.39 -14.20
C ARG A 171 -10.43 -10.24 -14.03
N TRP A 172 -9.15 -10.59 -13.86
CA TRP A 172 -8.02 -9.66 -13.94
C TRP A 172 -8.12 -8.80 -15.21
N GLY A 173 -8.70 -9.39 -16.29
CA GLY A 173 -9.02 -8.69 -17.53
C GLY A 173 -10.28 -7.80 -17.55
N SER A 174 -11.28 -7.96 -16.67
CA SER A 174 -12.46 -7.04 -16.66
C SER A 174 -12.39 -5.95 -15.63
N GLN A 175 -11.66 -6.15 -14.53
CA GLN A 175 -11.40 -5.02 -13.63
C GLN A 175 -10.62 -3.95 -14.41
N GLN A 176 -9.64 -4.32 -15.25
CA GLN A 176 -9.03 -3.36 -16.19
C GLN A 176 -10.02 -2.66 -17.12
N LYS A 177 -11.11 -3.31 -17.56
CA LYS A 177 -12.15 -2.67 -18.39
C LYS A 177 -13.02 -1.68 -17.62
N ILE A 178 -13.23 -1.91 -16.31
CA ILE A 178 -13.92 -0.98 -15.42
C ILE A 178 -13.00 0.21 -15.08
N TRP A 179 -11.73 -0.05 -14.75
CA TRP A 179 -10.72 0.98 -14.47
C TRP A 179 -10.31 1.80 -15.71
N ARG A 180 -10.46 1.26 -16.93
CA ARG A 180 -10.26 2.01 -18.19
C ARG A 180 -11.29 3.12 -18.40
N LYS A 181 -12.41 3.11 -17.66
CA LYS A 181 -13.49 4.09 -17.87
C LYS A 181 -13.61 5.15 -16.79
N ASN A 182 -13.09 4.94 -15.57
CA ASN A 182 -12.99 5.99 -14.55
C ASN A 182 -12.14 5.49 -13.38
N ILE A 183 -10.99 6.12 -13.15
CA ILE A 183 -10.44 6.58 -11.85
C ILE A 183 -8.97 6.96 -12.09
N ARG A 184 -8.72 8.26 -11.99
CA ARG A 184 -7.41 8.88 -11.73
C ARG A 184 -7.40 9.17 -10.23
N LEU A 185 -6.62 8.44 -9.43
CA LEU A 185 -6.05 8.91 -8.17
C LEU A 185 -5.15 7.81 -7.58
N ALA A 186 -3.87 8.10 -7.41
CA ALA A 186 -3.12 7.60 -6.28
C ALA A 186 -2.90 8.83 -5.40
N VAL A 187 -3.19 8.67 -4.12
CA VAL A 187 -3.10 9.67 -3.07
C VAL A 187 -1.76 9.47 -2.40
#